data_AF-A0A371QHY3-F1
#
_entry.id   AF-A0A371QHY3-F1
#
_cell.length_a   1.000
_cell.length_b   1.000
_cell.length_c   1.000
_cell.angle_alpha   90.00
_cell.angle_beta   90.00
_cell.angle_gamma   90.00
#
_symmetry.space_group_name_H-M   'P 1'
#
loop_
_entity.id
_entity.type
_entity.pdbx_description
1 polymer ?
#
loop_
_entity_poly.entity_id
_entity_poly.type
_entity_poly.pdbx_seq_one_letter_code
_entity_poly.pdbx_strand_id
1 'polypeptide(L)'
;MITLHRMSQDSYADAIEDRFQDLVLSYQSKMYTSDQTDKTLPQIEDGDRRISGEKEIEQWLIKLEDELKWQRSLSGDGCYIDPESGNVC
;
A
#
# COMPACT_ATOMS: atom_id res chain seq x y z
N MET A 1 0.03 -9.90 4.55
CA MET A 1 0.92 -9.82 3.37
C MET A 1 0.04 -9.43 2.22
N ILE A 2 0.33 -8.29 1.59
CA ILE A 2 -0.52 -7.71 0.55
C ILE A 2 -0.30 -8.48 -0.75
N THR A 3 -1.38 -8.90 -1.41
CA THR A 3 -1.35 -9.55 -2.72
C THR A 3 -2.24 -8.76 -3.70
N LEU A 4 -1.67 -8.29 -4.81
CA LEU A 4 -2.42 -7.70 -5.90
C LEU A 4 -2.76 -8.77 -6.93
N HIS A 5 -4.05 -9.00 -7.12
CA HIS A 5 -4.59 -9.79 -8.21
C HIS A 5 -4.91 -8.86 -9.37
N ARG A 6 -4.25 -9.05 -10.51
CA ARG A 6 -4.38 -8.16 -11.67
C ARG A 6 -4.48 -8.91 -12.99
N MET A 7 -5.09 -8.28 -13.98
CA MET A 7 -4.97 -8.75 -15.37
C MET A 7 -3.63 -8.29 -15.97
N SER A 8 -3.16 -9.02 -16.98
CA SER A 8 -1.89 -8.71 -17.66
C SER A 8 -1.89 -7.36 -18.40
N GLN A 9 -3.06 -6.82 -18.75
CA GLN A 9 -3.21 -5.55 -19.47
C GLN A 9 -4.26 -4.69 -18.76
N ASP A 10 -3.94 -4.27 -17.55
CA ASP A 10 -4.83 -3.47 -16.71
C ASP A 10 -4.06 -2.24 -16.22
N SER A 11 -4.35 -1.10 -16.85
CA SER A 11 -3.73 0.18 -16.52
C SER A 11 -4.08 0.67 -15.12
N TYR A 12 -5.23 0.26 -14.58
CA TYR A 12 -5.58 0.60 -13.21
C TYR A 12 -4.76 -0.23 -12.22
N ALA A 13 -4.53 -1.51 -12.51
CA ALA A 13 -3.60 -2.33 -11.74
C ALA A 13 -2.15 -1.81 -11.78
N ASP A 14 -1.69 -1.28 -12.92
CA ASP A 14 -0.39 -0.61 -13.02
C ASP A 14 -0.29 0.58 -12.07
N ALA A 15 -1.31 1.44 -12.04
CA ALA A 15 -1.36 2.58 -11.13
C ALA A 15 -1.36 2.17 -9.64
N ILE A 16 -1.97 1.04 -9.30
CA ILE A 16 -1.93 0.48 -7.94
C ILE A 16 -0.51 0.00 -7.61
N GLU A 17 0.18 -0.67 -8.53
CA GLU A 17 1.57 -1.12 -8.32
C GLU A 17 2.52 0.04 -8.14
N ASP A 18 2.37 1.11 -8.94
CA ASP A 18 3.17 2.33 -8.80
C ASP A 18 3.01 2.93 -7.40
N ARG A 19 1.76 3.03 -6.89
CA ARG A 19 1.52 3.50 -5.52
C ARG A 19 2.13 2.57 -4.47
N PHE A 20 2.10 1.26 -4.65
CA PHE A 20 2.76 0.33 -3.72
C PHE A 20 4.27 0.53 -3.68
N GLN A 21 4.88 0.83 -4.83
CA GLN A 21 6.30 1.16 -4.91
C GLN A 21 6.61 2.48 -4.20
N ASP A 22 5.81 3.54 -4.44
CA ASP A 22 5.97 4.84 -3.78
C ASP A 22 5.85 4.76 -2.27
N LEU A 23 4.96 3.89 -1.77
CA LEU A 23 4.78 3.64 -0.34
C LEU A 23 5.82 2.68 0.24
N VAL A 24 6.69 2.12 -0.59
CA VAL A 24 7.75 1.16 -0.22
C VAL A 24 7.15 -0.06 0.48
N LEU A 25 6.04 -0.56 -0.06
CA LEU A 25 5.32 -1.71 0.48
C LEU A 25 5.84 -3.02 -0.09
N SER A 26 5.98 -4.03 0.77
CA SER A 26 6.18 -5.40 0.32
C SER A 26 4.84 -6.00 -0.09
N TYR A 27 4.73 -6.41 -1.35
CA TYR A 27 3.53 -7.06 -1.89
C TYR A 27 3.89 -8.19 -2.86
N GLN A 28 2.92 -9.08 -3.10
CA GLN A 28 2.99 -10.10 -4.15
C GLN A 28 2.05 -9.72 -5.30
N SER A 29 2.52 -9.78 -6.54
CA SER A 29 1.66 -9.61 -7.73
C SER A 29 1.28 -10.98 -8.30
N LYS A 30 -0.02 -11.20 -8.54
CA LYS A 30 -0.57 -12.38 -9.22
C LYS A 30 -1.28 -11.92 -10.49
N MET A 31 -0.67 -12.22 -11.62
CA MET A 31 -1.23 -11.92 -12.94
C MET A 31 -2.14 -13.04 -13.42
N TYR A 32 -3.27 -12.64 -14.01
CA TYR A 32 -4.25 -13.52 -14.62
C TYR A 32 -4.37 -13.21 -16.12
N THR A 33 -4.60 -14.26 -16.90
CA THR A 33 -4.96 -14.19 -18.32
C THR A 33 -6.49 -14.19 -18.46
N SER A 34 -7.01 -13.70 -19.60
CA SER A 34 -8.46 -13.48 -19.83
C SER A 34 -9.33 -14.71 -19.63
N ASP A 35 -8.75 -15.91 -19.67
CA ASP A 35 -9.46 -17.17 -19.46
C ASP A 35 -9.86 -17.42 -17.99
N GLN A 36 -9.39 -16.60 -17.05
CA GLN A 36 -9.78 -16.64 -15.63
C GLN A 36 -10.74 -15.51 -15.26
N THR A 37 -11.82 -15.38 -16.02
CA THR A 37 -12.80 -14.28 -16.01
C THR A 37 -13.74 -14.25 -14.78
N ASP A 38 -13.75 -15.27 -13.93
CA ASP A 38 -14.65 -15.36 -12.77
C ASP A 38 -14.22 -14.48 -11.57
N LYS A 39 -13.12 -13.73 -11.69
CA LYS A 39 -12.64 -12.84 -10.62
C LYS A 39 -12.88 -11.39 -10.96
N THR A 40 -13.44 -10.65 -10.01
CA THR A 40 -13.49 -9.18 -10.02
C THR A 40 -12.07 -8.63 -9.84
N LEU A 41 -11.39 -8.39 -10.96
CA LEU A 41 -10.05 -7.83 -11.02
C LEU A 41 -10.13 -6.35 -11.46
N PRO A 42 -9.23 -5.48 -10.98
CA PRO A 42 -8.18 -5.76 -10.00
C PRO A 42 -8.72 -5.93 -8.58
N GLN A 43 -8.02 -6.72 -7.77
CA GLN A 43 -8.39 -7.01 -6.38
C GLN A 43 -7.15 -7.04 -5.51
N ILE A 44 -7.26 -6.50 -4.31
CA ILE A 44 -6.21 -6.53 -3.28
C ILE A 44 -6.63 -7.53 -2.20
N GLU A 45 -5.76 -8.46 -1.87
CA GLU A 45 -5.91 -9.35 -0.72
C GLU A 45 -4.90 -8.93 0.37
N ASP A 46 -5.40 -8.63 1.56
CA ASP A 46 -4.59 -8.30 2.73
C ASP A 46 -5.04 -9.13 3.94
N GLY A 47 -4.37 -10.26 4.15
CA GLY A 47 -4.78 -11.25 5.14
C GLY A 47 -6.15 -11.85 4.77
N ASP A 48 -7.13 -11.72 5.67
CA ASP A 48 -8.50 -12.21 5.44
C ASP A 48 -9.38 -11.22 4.68
N ARG A 49 -8.86 -10.03 4.36
CA ARG A 49 -9.60 -8.98 3.66
C ARG A 49 -9.36 -9.06 2.17
N ARG A 50 -10.45 -8.96 1.41
CA ARG A 50 -10.44 -8.79 -0.04
C ARG A 50 -11.11 -7.48 -0.38
N ILE A 51 -10.37 -6.61 -1.06
CA ILE A 51 -10.84 -5.30 -1.52
C ILE A 51 -10.93 -5.36 -3.05
N SER A 52 -12.11 -5.09 -3.59
CA SER A 52 -12.36 -5.17 -5.03
C SER A 52 -13.23 -4.00 -5.47
N GLY A 53 -12.99 -3.52 -6.69
CA GLY A 53 -13.68 -2.35 -7.20
C GLY A 53 -12.93 -1.06 -6.87
N GLU A 54 -12.86 -0.19 -7.88
CA GLU A 54 -12.03 1.01 -7.91
C GLU A 54 -12.22 1.90 -6.67
N LYS A 55 -13.48 2.23 -6.33
CA LYS A 55 -13.77 3.11 -5.19
C LYS A 55 -13.29 2.53 -3.85
N GLU A 56 -13.44 1.23 -3.64
CA GLU A 56 -13.05 0.58 -2.39
C GLU A 56 -11.53 0.47 -2.29
N ILE A 57 -10.87 0.17 -3.41
CA ILE A 57 -9.42 0.15 -3.52
C ILE A 57 -8.83 1.53 -3.22
N GLU A 58 -9.36 2.59 -3.81
CA GLU A 58 -8.90 3.97 -3.54
C GLU A 58 -9.06 4.34 -2.06
N GLN A 59 -10.21 4.03 -1.46
CA GLN A 59 -10.44 4.31 -0.04
C GLN A 59 -9.48 3.53 0.86
N TRP A 60 -9.14 2.30 0.50
CA TRP A 60 -8.18 1.49 1.23
C TRP A 60 -6.75 2.04 1.08
N LEU A 61 -6.35 2.44 -0.12
CA LEU A 61 -5.04 3.06 -0.38
C LEU A 61 -4.86 4.35 0.44
N ILE A 62 -5.83 5.25 0.42
CA ILE A 62 -5.79 6.50 1.20
C ILE A 62 -5.58 6.22 2.69
N LYS A 63 -6.31 5.25 3.25
CA LYS A 63 -6.15 4.87 4.66
C LYS A 63 -4.77 4.30 4.95
N LEU A 64 -4.26 3.45 4.06
CA LEU A 64 -2.93 2.87 4.21
C LEU A 64 -1.84 3.96 4.20
N GLU A 65 -1.95 4.94 3.32
CA GLU A 65 -1.05 6.09 3.29
C GLU A 65 -1.05 6.87 4.59
N ASP A 66 -2.24 7.14 5.14
CA ASP A 66 -2.39 7.87 6.41
C ASP A 66 -1.81 7.09 7.59
N GLU A 67 -2.02 5.77 7.63
CA GLU A 67 -1.43 4.89 8.65
C GLU A 67 0.11 4.87 8.57
N LEU A 68 0.67 4.78 7.37
CA LEU A 68 2.12 4.82 7.16
C LEU A 68 2.71 6.19 7.53
N LYS A 69 2.05 7.29 7.17
CA LYS A 69 2.45 8.65 7.58
C LYS A 69 2.45 8.77 9.10
N TRP A 70 1.42 8.26 9.76
CA TRP A 70 1.32 8.28 11.22
C TRP A 70 2.44 7.46 11.88
N GLN A 71 2.71 6.23 11.40
CA GLN A 71 3.84 5.42 11.91
C GLN A 71 5.19 6.11 11.74
N ARG A 72 5.42 6.76 10.60
CA ARG A 72 6.64 7.54 10.36
C ARG A 72 6.73 8.74 11.29
N SER A 73 5.61 9.40 11.60
CA SER A 73 5.58 10.53 12.53
C SER A 73 5.95 10.13 13.96
N LEU A 74 5.51 8.95 14.42
CA LEU A 74 5.88 8.42 15.74
C LEU A 74 7.35 8.01 15.83
N SER A 75 7.92 7.54 14.71
CA SER A 75 9.33 7.17 14.63
C SER A 75 10.25 8.40 14.52
N GLY A 76 9.67 9.59 14.33
CA GLY A 76 10.36 10.87 14.18
C GLY A 76 10.69 11.60 15.49
N ASP A 77 10.23 11.10 16.64
CA ASP A 77 10.66 11.58 17.97
C ASP A 77 12.06 11.07 18.32
N GLY A 78 13.00 11.22 17.38
CA GLY A 78 14.42 11.23 17.69
C GLY A 78 14.70 12.52 18.45
N CYS A 79 14.59 12.46 19.78
CA CYS A 79 15.07 13.50 20.67
C CYS A 79 16.57 13.70 20.37
N TYR A 80 16.89 14.66 19.52
CA TYR A 80 18.27 15.08 19.29
C TYR A 80 18.70 15.84 20.54
N ILE A 81 19.57 15.21 21.34
CA ILE A 81 20.33 15.94 22.36
C ILE A 81 21.24 16.90 21.59
N ASP A 82 21.04 18.19 21.80
CA ASP A 82 21.97 19.20 21.34
C ASP A 82 23.33 18.94 22.02
N PRO A 83 24.39 18.59 21.27
CA PRO A 83 25.69 18.24 21.84
C PRO A 83 26.39 19.43 22.51
N GLU A 84 25.94 20.67 22.28
CA GLU A 84 26.51 21.85 22.94
C GLU A 84 25.80 22.20 24.26
N SER A 85 24.48 22.03 24.34
CA SER A 85 23.70 22.41 25.53
C SER A 85 23.32 21.23 26.43
N GLY A 86 23.38 20.00 25.94
CA GLY A 86 22.98 18.80 26.67
C GLY A 86 21.48 18.70 26.97
N ASN A 87 20.68 19.63 26.46
CA ASN A 87 19.24 19.61 26.64
C ASN A 87 18.59 18.75 25.55
N VAL A 88 17.73 17.85 26.00
CA VAL A 88 16.70 17.23 25.17
C VAL A 88 15.56 18.24 25.00
N CYS A 89 14.80 18.14 23.90
CA CYS A 89 13.65 18.99 23.54
C CYS A 89 13.00 19.80 24.68
#